data_AF-A0A2X0LEJ8-F1
#
_entry.id   AF-A0A2X0LEJ8-F1
#
_cell.length_a   1.000
_cell.length_b   1.000
_cell.length_c   1.000
_cell.angle_alpha   90.00
_cell.angle_beta   90.00
_cell.angle_gamma   90.00
#
_symmetry.space_group_name_H-M   'P 1'
#
loop_
_entity.id
_entity.type
_entity.pdbx_description
1 polymer ?
#
loop_
_entity_poly.entity_id
_entity_poly.type
_entity_poly.pdbx_seq_one_letter_code
_entity_poly.pdbx_strand_id
1 'polypeptide(L)'
;MRIHCLGVGSIGSLLATSFAATRSPPTIRLIVRRKDLLAHLVARPTPADSTSHRSSSASASDTQPRVALTIERDGIPHRYAAFEIEHTLTPTDQLQIDPLSAHVVPSISSSKYPSTGGGLSRKDPISTLIVTTKAPQALKAIKHLLPRLSSSSTIVLCHNGMGVLENLLEQYWPDDDDDDGPYSSYGHRRARPSFICATTSHGVWRRSADHFVHAGVGHLQFGVVPNRSTLSSIQSHWPDEPSSNPLLNPRALIAPTLQHLPTSSSLHATLDLLLRTTNLNPLWLPLPQLQIAQLQKLAVNCAVNSLTAIVGVHNGALVGSRAAKDMCREVASECSSVFAAHVMGPTEDGEEEQASALSDPASASYDDSTPTTIHPRPARTFAHNHALSEHSLLQAMMKVIFATSTNISSTLADLEAIEPIQDLARIDPRPLPTGEKAGPARLRGKFATRTEMDYINGYVSALGRKYHIPTPLIDGLATTVKLKEEMIVHGAVERLRTQAEEKKALFLKEKTRLASSADQGIPKKTKGRRRLEKVLALRQTHMQVERERERDKILDRQGGSGGDYR
;
A
#
# COMPACT_ATOMS: atom_id res chain seq x y z
N MET A 1 -8.75 -21.72 17.92
CA MET A 1 -8.23 -20.34 17.76
C MET A 1 -9.24 -19.53 16.96
N ARG A 2 -9.53 -18.29 17.37
CA ARG A 2 -10.32 -17.32 16.58
C ARG A 2 -9.42 -16.18 16.11
N ILE A 3 -9.59 -15.73 14.87
CA ILE A 3 -8.78 -14.69 14.23
C ILE A 3 -9.68 -13.58 13.73
N HIS A 4 -9.21 -12.36 13.88
CA HIS A 4 -9.90 -11.16 13.40
C HIS A 4 -9.10 -10.58 12.25
N CYS A 5 -9.68 -10.50 11.04
CA CYS A 5 -9.05 -9.90 9.87
C CYS A 5 -9.65 -8.52 9.60
N LEU A 6 -8.89 -7.48 9.88
CA LEU A 6 -9.24 -6.08 9.65
C LEU A 6 -8.81 -5.65 8.25
N GLY A 7 -9.79 -5.55 7.35
CA GLY A 7 -9.60 -5.11 5.96
C GLY A 7 -9.73 -6.24 4.94
N VAL A 8 -10.90 -6.34 4.30
CA VAL A 8 -11.22 -7.35 3.27
C VAL A 8 -10.84 -6.86 1.87
N GLY A 9 -9.55 -6.56 1.68
CA GLY A 9 -8.95 -6.24 0.39
C GLY A 9 -8.34 -7.47 -0.29
N SER A 10 -7.50 -7.27 -1.31
CA SER A 10 -6.80 -8.36 -2.00
C SER A 10 -5.96 -9.21 -1.05
N ILE A 11 -5.11 -8.59 -0.23
CA ILE A 11 -4.23 -9.30 0.72
C ILE A 11 -5.04 -9.92 1.86
N GLY A 12 -5.99 -9.19 2.45
CA GLY A 12 -6.84 -9.72 3.52
C GLY A 12 -7.62 -10.96 3.09
N SER A 13 -8.16 -10.95 1.87
CA SER A 13 -8.90 -12.09 1.32
C SER A 13 -7.99 -13.26 0.96
N LEU A 14 -6.77 -13.00 0.47
CA LEU A 14 -5.74 -14.04 0.28
C LEU A 14 -5.40 -14.73 1.61
N LEU A 15 -5.12 -13.96 2.66
CA LEU A 15 -4.79 -14.50 3.97
C LEU A 15 -5.96 -15.28 4.56
N ALA A 16 -7.16 -14.69 4.60
CA ALA A 16 -8.35 -15.33 5.15
C ALA A 16 -8.69 -16.66 4.46
N THR A 17 -8.68 -16.69 3.12
CA THR A 17 -8.93 -17.93 2.35
C THR A 17 -7.81 -18.95 2.50
N SER A 18 -6.55 -18.51 2.64
CA SER A 18 -5.43 -19.43 2.87
C SER A 18 -5.47 -20.05 4.26
N PHE A 19 -5.81 -19.28 5.30
CA PHE A 19 -6.00 -19.82 6.65
C PHE A 19 -7.19 -20.79 6.70
N ALA A 20 -8.28 -20.48 6.00
CA ALA A 20 -9.44 -21.35 5.88
C ALA A 20 -9.14 -22.68 5.13
N ALA A 21 -8.09 -22.71 4.31
CA ALA A 21 -7.64 -23.90 3.57
C ALA A 21 -6.67 -24.80 4.35
N THR A 22 -6.25 -24.40 5.57
CA THR A 22 -5.34 -25.22 6.39
C THR A 22 -6.05 -26.46 6.95
N ARG A 23 -5.29 -27.51 7.31
CA ARG A 23 -5.84 -28.78 7.82
C ARG A 23 -6.72 -28.64 9.07
N SER A 24 -6.43 -27.65 9.90
CA SER A 24 -7.20 -27.32 11.11
C SER A 24 -7.52 -25.83 11.06
N PRO A 25 -8.53 -25.42 10.28
CA PRO A 25 -8.80 -24.01 10.03
C PRO A 25 -9.28 -23.31 11.31
N PRO A 26 -8.77 -22.11 11.61
CA PRO A 26 -9.27 -21.31 12.71
C PRO A 26 -10.66 -20.75 12.39
N THR A 27 -11.39 -20.31 13.41
CA THR A 27 -12.56 -19.47 13.20
C THR A 27 -12.09 -18.09 12.74
N ILE A 28 -12.54 -17.63 11.58
CA ILE A 28 -12.09 -16.35 10.99
C ILE A 28 -13.26 -15.37 10.96
N ARG A 29 -13.05 -14.21 11.60
CA ARG A 29 -13.97 -13.08 11.59
C ARG A 29 -13.41 -11.95 10.74
N LEU A 30 -14.16 -11.55 9.72
CA LEU A 30 -13.83 -10.44 8.84
C LEU A 30 -14.40 -9.15 9.43
N ILE A 31 -13.51 -8.22 9.78
CA ILE A 31 -13.89 -6.89 10.24
C ILE A 31 -13.92 -5.96 9.02
N VAL A 32 -15.14 -5.60 8.61
CA VAL A 32 -15.40 -4.75 7.44
C VAL A 32 -15.73 -3.34 7.91
N ARG A 33 -15.12 -2.34 7.27
CA ARG A 33 -15.39 -0.91 7.54
C ARG A 33 -16.32 -0.29 6.49
N ARG A 34 -16.14 -0.69 5.24
CA ARG A 34 -16.91 -0.20 4.08
C ARG A 34 -18.33 -0.81 4.05
N LYS A 35 -19.34 0.04 4.21
CA LYS A 35 -20.77 -0.38 4.20
C LYS A 35 -21.23 -0.96 2.87
N ASP A 36 -20.79 -0.37 1.76
CA ASP A 36 -21.06 -0.85 0.41
C ASP A 36 -20.51 -2.27 0.21
N LEU A 37 -19.26 -2.49 0.64
CA LEU A 37 -18.64 -3.81 0.59
C LEU A 37 -19.37 -4.81 1.50
N LEU A 38 -19.73 -4.39 2.72
CA LEU A 38 -20.52 -5.21 3.64
C LEU A 38 -21.84 -5.64 3.01
N ALA A 39 -22.58 -4.71 2.40
CA ALA A 39 -23.84 -5.00 1.73
C ALA A 39 -23.66 -6.04 0.60
N HIS A 40 -22.62 -5.91 -0.22
CA HIS A 40 -22.32 -6.88 -1.28
C HIS A 40 -21.95 -8.27 -0.76
N LEU A 41 -21.12 -8.36 0.27
CA LEU A 41 -20.70 -9.64 0.87
C LEU A 41 -21.88 -10.38 1.50
N VAL A 42 -22.82 -9.63 2.07
CA VAL A 42 -24.03 -10.17 2.70
C VAL A 42 -25.09 -10.56 1.68
N ALA A 43 -25.26 -9.78 0.60
CA ALA A 43 -26.33 -9.98 -0.39
C ALA A 43 -26.21 -11.29 -1.18
N ARG A 44 -25.05 -11.95 -1.15
CA ARG A 44 -24.80 -13.25 -1.78
C ARG A 44 -24.65 -14.34 -0.71
N PRO A 45 -25.76 -14.82 -0.11
CA PRO A 45 -25.68 -15.89 0.86
C PRO A 45 -25.02 -17.14 0.27
N THR A 46 -24.44 -17.94 1.16
CA THR A 46 -23.99 -19.29 0.88
C THR A 46 -25.18 -20.10 0.35
N PRO A 47 -25.05 -20.82 -0.79
CA PRO A 47 -26.06 -21.82 -1.13
C PRO A 47 -26.13 -22.79 0.05
N ALA A 48 -27.31 -22.90 0.64
CA ALA A 48 -27.53 -23.65 1.88
C ALA A 48 -27.06 -25.09 1.74
N ASP A 49 -26.53 -25.63 2.85
CA ASP A 49 -26.43 -27.05 3.14
C ASP A 49 -27.75 -27.74 2.78
N SER A 50 -27.82 -28.36 1.61
CA SER A 50 -28.97 -29.18 1.20
C SER A 50 -28.83 -30.64 1.64
N THR A 51 -27.79 -30.99 2.41
CA THR A 51 -27.53 -32.38 2.81
C THR A 51 -26.93 -32.52 4.23
N SER A 52 -27.51 -31.85 5.23
CA SER A 52 -27.31 -32.30 6.61
C SER A 52 -28.63 -32.32 7.38
N HIS A 53 -28.89 -33.48 7.99
CA HIS A 53 -30.05 -33.75 8.80
C HIS A 53 -30.21 -32.67 9.88
N ARG A 54 -31.39 -32.06 9.94
CA ARG A 54 -31.81 -31.23 11.08
C ARG A 54 -31.84 -32.12 12.33
N SER A 55 -30.81 -32.03 13.17
CA SER A 55 -30.95 -32.41 14.57
C SER A 55 -31.64 -31.26 15.30
N SER A 56 -32.82 -31.55 15.83
CA SER A 56 -33.71 -30.60 16.49
C SER A 56 -33.27 -30.30 17.93
N SER A 57 -32.08 -29.73 18.13
CA SER A 57 -31.64 -29.33 19.48
C SER A 57 -30.67 -28.14 19.56
N ALA A 58 -30.52 -27.31 18.53
CA ALA A 58 -29.72 -26.09 18.63
C ALA A 58 -30.60 -24.88 19.04
N SER A 59 -30.33 -24.33 20.21
CA SER A 59 -30.94 -23.09 20.73
C SER A 59 -30.76 -21.93 19.74
N ALA A 60 -31.80 -21.10 19.60
CA ALA A 60 -31.93 -20.01 18.63
C ALA A 60 -30.98 -18.79 18.85
N SER A 61 -29.82 -18.97 19.48
CA SER A 61 -28.92 -17.88 19.90
C SER A 61 -27.58 -17.76 19.14
N ASP A 62 -27.29 -18.63 18.15
CA ASP A 62 -25.91 -18.73 17.61
C ASP A 62 -25.76 -18.56 16.08
N THR A 63 -26.77 -18.07 15.36
CA THR A 63 -26.64 -17.82 13.92
C THR A 63 -25.98 -16.47 13.65
N GLN A 64 -24.68 -16.33 13.97
CA GLN A 64 -23.90 -15.22 13.41
C GLN A 64 -23.88 -15.34 11.88
N PRO A 65 -24.14 -14.24 11.15
CA PRO A 65 -24.15 -14.26 9.69
C PRO A 65 -22.77 -14.64 9.15
N ARG A 66 -22.76 -15.65 8.27
CA ARG A 66 -21.55 -16.11 7.58
C ARG A 66 -21.52 -15.61 6.15
N VAL A 67 -20.35 -15.21 5.68
CA VAL A 67 -20.13 -14.76 4.30
C VAL A 67 -19.16 -15.67 3.57
N ALA A 68 -19.22 -15.62 2.24
CA ALA A 68 -18.33 -16.37 1.38
C ALA A 68 -17.35 -15.46 0.64
N LEU A 69 -16.10 -15.90 0.52
CA LEU A 69 -15.10 -15.31 -0.36
C LEU A 69 -14.67 -16.35 -1.40
N THR A 70 -14.47 -15.91 -2.63
CA THR A 70 -13.94 -16.72 -3.73
C THR A 70 -12.53 -16.24 -4.05
N ILE A 71 -11.59 -17.19 -4.17
CA ILE A 71 -10.24 -16.93 -4.66
C ILE A 71 -9.94 -17.84 -5.85
N GLU A 72 -9.58 -17.24 -6.98
CA GLU A 72 -9.10 -17.95 -8.15
C GLU A 72 -7.60 -18.20 -8.01
N ARG A 73 -7.19 -19.46 -8.15
CA ARG A 73 -5.79 -19.92 -8.14
C ARG A 73 -5.60 -20.78 -9.37
N ASP A 74 -4.60 -20.46 -10.19
CA ASP A 74 -4.31 -21.17 -11.44
C ASP A 74 -5.54 -21.24 -12.39
N GLY A 75 -6.34 -20.18 -12.40
CA GLY A 75 -7.59 -20.09 -13.19
C GLY A 75 -8.79 -20.83 -12.58
N ILE A 76 -8.63 -21.50 -11.44
CA ILE A 76 -9.68 -22.28 -10.78
C ILE A 76 -10.26 -21.50 -9.58
N PRO A 77 -11.55 -21.14 -9.59
CA PRO A 77 -12.20 -20.45 -8.48
C PRO A 77 -12.48 -21.40 -7.31
N HIS A 78 -12.01 -21.03 -6.12
CA HIS A 78 -12.24 -21.74 -4.86
C HIS A 78 -13.09 -20.87 -3.93
N ARG A 79 -14.25 -21.36 -3.50
CA ARG A 79 -15.18 -20.61 -2.63
C ARG A 79 -15.12 -21.12 -1.19
N TYR A 80 -14.95 -20.19 -0.25
CA TYR A 80 -14.87 -20.44 1.19
C TYR A 80 -16.03 -19.73 1.88
N ALA A 81 -16.91 -20.47 2.56
CA ALA A 81 -18.25 -20.05 2.97
C ALA A 81 -18.44 -19.83 4.48
N ALA A 82 -17.36 -19.90 5.27
CA ALA A 82 -17.41 -20.05 6.72
C ALA A 82 -16.88 -18.83 7.51
N PHE A 83 -16.89 -17.63 6.92
CA PHE A 83 -16.35 -16.43 7.58
C PHE A 83 -17.41 -15.74 8.43
N GLU A 84 -17.14 -15.53 9.72
CA GLU A 84 -17.92 -14.60 10.55
C GLU A 84 -17.70 -13.17 10.05
N ILE A 85 -18.68 -12.28 10.22
CA ILE A 85 -18.58 -10.88 9.80
C ILE A 85 -18.89 -9.91 10.93
N GLU A 86 -18.10 -8.84 11.01
CA GLU A 86 -18.24 -7.76 11.99
C GLU A 86 -18.10 -6.41 11.28
N HIS A 87 -18.95 -5.44 11.62
CA HIS A 87 -18.87 -4.09 11.05
C HIS A 87 -18.22 -3.11 12.03
N THR A 88 -17.25 -2.34 11.54
CA THR A 88 -16.69 -1.20 12.31
C THR A 88 -17.46 0.07 11.99
N LEU A 89 -18.21 0.59 12.97
CA LEU A 89 -18.95 1.85 12.82
C LEU A 89 -17.99 3.03 12.82
N THR A 90 -18.02 3.85 11.77
CA THR A 90 -17.32 5.15 11.74
C THR A 90 -18.27 6.28 12.17
N PRO A 91 -17.79 7.43 12.67
CA PRO A 91 -18.68 8.57 12.97
C PRO A 91 -19.50 9.05 11.77
N THR A 92 -18.92 8.95 10.56
CA THR A 92 -19.61 9.25 9.29
C THR A 92 -20.74 8.26 9.00
N ASP A 93 -20.66 7.04 9.53
CA ASP A 93 -21.68 6.01 9.37
C ASP A 93 -22.93 6.23 10.22
N GLN A 94 -22.86 7.05 11.27
CA GLN A 94 -24.01 7.40 12.10
C GLN A 94 -24.95 8.42 11.44
N LEU A 95 -24.46 9.14 10.41
CA LEU A 95 -25.17 10.23 9.75
C LEU A 95 -25.27 9.95 8.25
N GLN A 96 -26.11 8.99 7.85
CA GLN A 96 -26.50 8.86 6.45
C GLN A 96 -27.68 9.79 6.17
N ILE A 97 -27.40 10.89 5.46
CA ILE A 97 -28.43 11.76 4.88
C ILE A 97 -28.70 11.23 3.47
N ASP A 98 -29.94 10.87 3.18
CA ASP A 98 -30.35 10.53 1.81
C ASP A 98 -30.26 11.78 0.92
N PRO A 99 -29.46 11.75 -0.16
CA PRO A 99 -29.25 12.91 -1.04
C PRO A 99 -30.50 13.34 -1.81
N LEU A 100 -31.55 12.52 -1.86
CA LEU A 100 -32.83 12.85 -2.53
C LEU A 100 -33.88 13.40 -1.57
N SER A 101 -33.89 12.94 -0.31
CA SER A 101 -34.93 13.30 0.66
C SER A 101 -34.47 14.19 1.81
N ALA A 102 -33.16 14.43 1.94
CA ALA A 102 -32.54 15.16 3.04
C ALA A 102 -32.89 14.62 4.44
N HIS A 103 -33.50 13.44 4.54
CA HIS A 103 -33.80 12.77 5.79
C HIS A 103 -32.59 11.94 6.25
N VAL A 104 -32.39 11.90 7.58
CA VAL A 104 -31.47 10.97 8.22
C VAL A 104 -32.06 9.57 8.08
N VAL A 105 -31.50 8.76 7.20
CA VAL A 105 -31.87 7.35 7.07
C VAL A 105 -31.12 6.57 8.13
N PRO A 106 -31.77 5.66 8.88
CA PRO A 106 -31.06 4.76 9.77
C PRO A 106 -30.00 4.00 8.96
N SER A 107 -28.73 4.17 9.32
CA SER A 107 -27.61 3.34 8.85
C SER A 107 -28.04 1.87 8.87
N ILE A 108 -27.66 1.10 7.82
CA ILE A 108 -27.84 -0.37 7.70
C ILE A 108 -28.04 -0.97 9.10
N SER A 109 -29.28 -1.38 9.40
CA SER A 109 -29.73 -1.68 10.76
C SER A 109 -28.67 -2.48 11.53
N SER A 110 -28.10 -1.86 12.56
CA SER A 110 -27.16 -2.48 13.50
C SER A 110 -27.73 -3.73 14.19
N SER A 111 -29.02 -4.03 14.02
CA SER A 111 -29.67 -5.24 14.53
C SER A 111 -29.29 -6.52 13.79
N LYS A 112 -28.79 -6.45 12.54
CA LYS A 112 -28.46 -7.65 11.74
C LYS A 112 -27.03 -8.16 11.91
N TYR A 113 -26.10 -7.35 12.43
CA TYR A 113 -24.67 -7.69 12.50
C TYR A 113 -24.02 -7.13 13.78
N PRO A 114 -23.06 -7.84 14.38
CA PRO A 114 -22.25 -7.28 15.46
C PRO A 114 -21.54 -6.02 14.96
N SER A 115 -21.73 -4.90 15.67
CA SER A 115 -21.15 -3.61 15.31
C SER A 115 -20.28 -3.08 16.44
N THR A 116 -19.14 -2.46 16.11
CA THR A 116 -18.21 -1.98 17.13
C THR A 116 -18.67 -0.74 17.90
N GLY A 117 -19.75 -0.08 17.47
CA GLY A 117 -20.28 1.15 18.08
C GLY A 117 -21.44 0.93 19.05
N GLY A 118 -21.91 -0.30 19.24
CA GLY A 118 -23.03 -0.64 20.14
C GLY A 118 -22.58 -1.13 21.53
N GLY A 119 -21.61 -0.47 22.16
CA GLY A 119 -21.19 -0.83 23.53
C GLY A 119 -20.39 -2.14 23.63
N LEU A 120 -19.34 -2.29 22.83
CA LEU A 120 -18.41 -3.42 22.98
C LEU A 120 -17.63 -3.33 24.31
N SER A 121 -18.20 -3.99 25.32
CA SER A 121 -17.59 -4.31 26.60
C SER A 121 -16.31 -5.14 26.40
N ARG A 122 -15.40 -5.17 27.39
CA ARG A 122 -14.22 -6.07 27.52
C ARG A 122 -14.54 -7.58 27.34
N LYS A 123 -15.78 -7.96 27.03
CA LYS A 123 -16.34 -9.33 26.99
C LYS A 123 -16.01 -10.14 25.72
N ASP A 124 -15.41 -9.56 24.68
CA ASP A 124 -14.95 -10.28 23.47
C ASP A 124 -13.50 -9.87 23.12
N PRO A 125 -12.49 -10.31 23.88
CA PRO A 125 -11.10 -9.96 23.66
C PRO A 125 -10.54 -10.53 22.35
N ILE A 126 -9.68 -9.76 21.67
CA ILE A 126 -9.03 -10.18 20.42
C ILE A 126 -7.66 -10.76 20.75
N SER A 127 -7.48 -12.07 20.59
CA SER A 127 -6.18 -12.72 20.74
C SER A 127 -5.27 -12.50 19.53
N THR A 128 -5.83 -12.55 18.32
CA THR A 128 -5.09 -12.40 17.06
C THR A 128 -5.83 -11.46 16.12
N LEU A 129 -5.18 -10.37 15.73
CA LEU A 129 -5.66 -9.38 14.78
C LEU A 129 -4.73 -9.34 13.56
N ILE A 130 -5.27 -9.59 12.37
CA ILE A 130 -4.57 -9.44 11.09
C ILE A 130 -5.02 -8.13 10.46
N VAL A 131 -4.10 -7.19 10.27
CA VAL A 131 -4.37 -5.86 9.72
C VAL A 131 -3.90 -5.82 8.27
N THR A 132 -4.85 -5.76 7.36
CA THR A 132 -4.65 -5.73 5.90
C THR A 132 -5.36 -4.53 5.25
N THR A 133 -5.62 -3.49 6.04
CA THR A 133 -5.99 -2.17 5.52
C THR A 133 -4.80 -1.52 4.83
N LYS A 134 -5.05 -0.55 3.94
CA LYS A 134 -3.98 0.30 3.42
C LYS A 134 -3.29 1.07 4.55
N ALA A 135 -2.00 1.34 4.39
CA ALA A 135 -1.20 2.00 5.42
C ALA A 135 -1.82 3.30 6.00
N PRO A 136 -2.34 4.26 5.20
CA PRO A 136 -2.97 5.47 5.73
C PRO A 136 -4.23 5.25 6.58
N GLN A 137 -4.84 4.07 6.49
CA GLN A 137 -6.10 3.75 7.17
C GLN A 137 -5.90 2.94 8.46
N ALA A 138 -4.71 2.35 8.65
CA ALA A 138 -4.45 1.40 9.74
C ALA A 138 -4.74 1.99 11.13
N LEU A 139 -4.21 3.17 11.43
CA LEU A 139 -4.41 3.86 12.72
C LEU A 139 -5.91 4.06 13.02
N LYS A 140 -6.63 4.67 12.07
CA LYS A 140 -8.08 4.95 12.20
C LYS A 140 -8.90 3.67 12.29
N ALA A 141 -8.46 2.58 11.66
CA ALA A 141 -9.15 1.30 11.67
C ALA A 141 -8.97 0.57 13.02
N ILE A 142 -7.75 0.58 13.58
CA ILE A 142 -7.44 -0.07 14.86
C ILE A 142 -8.05 0.68 16.05
N LYS A 143 -8.22 2.01 15.97
CA LYS A 143 -8.77 2.84 17.07
C LYS A 143 -10.02 2.23 17.74
N HIS A 144 -10.95 1.68 16.96
CA HIS A 144 -12.21 1.13 17.49
C HIS A 144 -12.05 -0.26 18.15
N LEU A 145 -10.92 -0.93 17.91
CA LEU A 145 -10.62 -2.25 18.45
C LEU A 145 -9.76 -2.18 19.72
N LEU A 146 -9.20 -1.02 20.06
CA LEU A 146 -8.35 -0.82 21.25
C LEU A 146 -8.98 -1.38 22.55
N PRO A 147 -10.30 -1.27 22.83
CA PRO A 147 -10.91 -1.87 24.02
C PRO A 147 -10.86 -3.40 24.13
N ARG A 148 -10.55 -4.09 23.03
CA ARG A 148 -10.47 -5.55 22.94
C ARG A 148 -9.04 -6.06 22.83
N LEU A 149 -8.05 -5.16 22.83
CA LEU A 149 -6.63 -5.48 22.70
C LEU A 149 -5.93 -5.34 24.06
N SER A 150 -4.98 -6.21 24.34
CA SER A 150 -4.15 -6.22 25.55
C SER A 150 -2.74 -6.74 25.25
N SER A 151 -1.88 -6.85 26.26
CA SER A 151 -0.56 -7.49 26.14
C SER A 151 -0.62 -8.99 25.79
N SER A 152 -1.77 -9.65 25.97
CA SER A 152 -1.95 -11.02 25.48
C SER A 152 -2.35 -11.09 24.00
N SER A 153 -2.60 -9.96 23.34
CA SER A 153 -2.97 -9.90 21.92
C SER A 153 -1.74 -9.91 21.00
N THR A 154 -1.92 -10.47 19.81
CA THR A 154 -0.95 -10.42 18.71
C THR A 154 -1.54 -9.69 17.52
N ILE A 155 -0.83 -8.70 16.98
CA ILE A 155 -1.22 -7.94 15.80
C ILE A 155 -0.27 -8.24 14.65
N VAL A 156 -0.79 -8.78 13.54
CA VAL A 156 -0.05 -8.96 12.29
C VAL A 156 -0.31 -7.75 11.39
N LEU A 157 0.73 -7.00 11.05
CA LEU A 157 0.68 -5.88 10.12
C LEU A 157 1.10 -6.36 8.74
N CYS A 158 0.19 -6.36 7.77
CA CYS A 158 0.47 -6.77 6.39
C CYS A 158 -0.11 -5.74 5.40
N HIS A 159 0.68 -4.73 5.10
CA HIS A 159 0.38 -3.65 4.15
C HIS A 159 1.65 -3.29 3.37
N ASN A 160 1.52 -2.51 2.30
CA ASN A 160 2.69 -1.95 1.64
C ASN A 160 3.18 -0.71 2.39
N GLY A 161 4.41 -0.31 2.09
CA GLY A 161 5.05 0.82 2.75
C GLY A 161 5.56 0.49 4.16
N MET A 162 6.19 1.49 4.78
CA MET A 162 6.79 1.40 6.11
C MET A 162 6.33 2.59 6.98
N GLY A 163 6.53 2.52 8.29
CA GLY A 163 6.15 3.58 9.24
C GLY A 163 4.83 3.35 10.00
N VAL A 164 4.04 2.33 9.64
CA VAL A 164 2.74 2.08 10.31
C VAL A 164 2.93 1.58 11.74
N LEU A 165 3.92 0.70 11.98
CA LEU A 165 4.19 0.21 13.33
C LEU A 165 4.58 1.37 14.23
N GLU A 166 5.53 2.18 13.80
CA GLU A 166 6.05 3.34 14.52
C GLU A 166 4.91 4.31 14.86
N ASN A 167 4.07 4.64 13.89
CA ASN A 167 2.92 5.51 14.10
C ASN A 167 1.88 4.90 15.07
N LEU A 168 1.67 3.59 15.06
CA LEU A 168 0.77 2.92 16.00
C LEU A 168 1.34 2.93 17.43
N LEU A 169 2.64 2.67 17.57
CA LEU A 169 3.33 2.71 18.85
C LEU A 169 3.30 4.12 19.43
N GLU A 170 3.70 5.13 18.66
CA GLU A 170 3.69 6.53 19.08
C GLU A 170 2.28 7.00 19.49
N GLN A 171 1.26 6.62 18.72
CA GLN A 171 -0.11 7.09 18.96
C GLN A 171 -0.84 6.36 20.08
N TYR A 172 -0.63 5.05 20.23
CA TYR A 172 -1.46 4.20 21.11
C TYR A 172 -0.68 3.50 22.22
N TRP A 173 0.64 3.35 22.10
CA TRP A 173 1.50 2.61 23.04
C TRP A 173 2.91 3.23 23.19
N PRO A 174 3.06 4.51 23.60
CA PRO A 174 4.36 5.19 23.64
C PRO A 174 5.30 4.66 24.73
N ASP A 175 4.77 4.25 25.88
CA ASP A 175 5.58 3.94 27.08
C ASP A 175 5.82 2.42 27.30
N ASP A 176 5.19 1.53 26.51
CA ASP A 176 5.22 0.06 26.71
C ASP A 176 5.03 -0.39 28.19
N ASP A 177 4.19 0.32 28.93
CA ASP A 177 3.90 0.03 30.34
C ASP A 177 2.75 -0.97 30.47
N ASP A 178 2.96 -2.00 31.29
CA ASP A 178 1.98 -3.03 31.64
C ASP A 178 1.03 -2.61 32.78
N ASP A 179 1.20 -1.41 33.35
CA ASP A 179 0.51 -0.99 34.58
C ASP A 179 -0.92 -0.47 34.29
N ASP A 180 -1.91 -1.30 34.59
CA ASP A 180 -3.36 -1.00 34.64
C ASP A 180 -3.71 -0.16 35.91
N GLY A 181 -2.77 0.68 36.38
CA GLY A 181 -2.84 1.40 37.65
C GLY A 181 -3.89 2.52 37.66
N PRO A 182 -4.60 2.74 38.80
CA PRO A 182 -5.72 3.70 38.90
C PRO A 182 -5.32 5.18 38.83
N TYR A 183 -4.03 5.50 38.77
CA TYR A 183 -3.49 6.87 38.76
C TYR A 183 -2.73 7.23 37.46
N SER A 184 -3.08 6.62 36.33
CA SER A 184 -2.63 7.16 35.05
C SER A 184 -3.37 8.46 34.75
N SER A 185 -2.68 9.58 34.94
CA SER A 185 -3.14 10.97 34.75
C SER A 185 -3.59 11.32 33.33
N TYR A 186 -3.55 10.36 32.39
CA TYR A 186 -4.05 10.48 31.02
C TYR A 186 -4.89 9.27 30.56
N GLY A 187 -5.62 8.57 31.43
CA GLY A 187 -6.80 7.77 31.07
C GLY A 187 -6.63 6.60 30.06
N HIS A 188 -5.46 6.35 29.48
CA HIS A 188 -5.23 5.50 28.30
C HIS A 188 -3.90 4.71 28.35
N ARG A 189 -3.32 4.41 29.52
CA ARG A 189 -2.21 3.43 29.57
C ARG A 189 -2.80 2.03 29.39
N ARG A 190 -2.64 1.47 28.18
CA ARG A 190 -3.11 0.13 27.80
C ARG A 190 -1.87 -0.71 27.53
N ALA A 191 -1.81 -1.93 28.07
CA ALA A 191 -0.67 -2.82 27.82
C ALA A 191 -0.52 -3.12 26.32
N ARG A 192 0.72 -3.04 25.82
CA ARG A 192 1.05 -3.13 24.39
C ARG A 192 0.95 -4.57 23.87
N PRO A 193 0.30 -4.85 22.73
CA PRO A 193 0.29 -6.18 22.11
C PRO A 193 1.64 -6.52 21.48
N SER A 194 1.90 -7.81 21.24
CA SER A 194 3.02 -8.24 20.39
C SER A 194 2.68 -8.00 18.92
N PHE A 195 3.67 -7.59 18.12
CA PHE A 195 3.48 -7.33 16.69
C PHE A 195 4.23 -8.34 15.82
N ILE A 196 3.63 -8.65 14.67
CA ILE A 196 4.28 -9.37 13.56
C ILE A 196 4.24 -8.44 12.37
N CYS A 197 5.41 -7.97 11.92
CA CYS A 197 5.52 -7.19 10.70
C CYS A 197 5.67 -8.14 9.53
N ALA A 198 4.78 -8.06 8.55
CA ALA A 198 4.77 -8.94 7.39
C ALA A 198 4.82 -8.14 6.09
N THR A 199 5.56 -8.67 5.12
CA THR A 199 5.56 -8.23 3.73
C THR A 199 5.28 -9.42 2.82
N THR A 200 4.56 -9.17 1.74
CA THR A 200 4.17 -10.19 0.77
C THR A 200 4.56 -9.80 -0.65
N SER A 201 5.07 -10.76 -1.41
CA SER A 201 5.29 -10.63 -2.86
C SER A 201 4.22 -11.34 -3.69
N HIS A 202 3.17 -11.87 -3.07
CA HIS A 202 2.04 -12.44 -3.79
C HIS A 202 1.31 -11.38 -4.61
N GLY A 203 1.03 -11.70 -5.87
CA GLY A 203 0.21 -10.87 -6.75
C GLY A 203 -1.26 -11.22 -6.58
N VAL A 204 -2.06 -10.31 -6.02
CA VAL A 204 -3.51 -10.52 -5.86
C VAL A 204 -4.28 -9.29 -6.25
N TRP A 205 -5.29 -9.47 -7.10
CA TRP A 205 -6.21 -8.41 -7.49
C TRP A 205 -7.66 -8.83 -7.26
N ARG A 206 -8.55 -7.85 -7.19
CA ARG A 206 -9.97 -8.04 -6.89
C ARG A 206 -10.77 -7.97 -8.19
N ARG A 207 -11.49 -9.04 -8.52
CA ARG A 207 -12.40 -9.12 -9.67
C ARG A 207 -13.80 -8.59 -9.34
N SER A 208 -14.34 -8.95 -8.17
CA SER A 208 -15.59 -8.41 -7.63
C SER A 208 -15.51 -8.30 -6.10
N ALA A 209 -16.55 -7.79 -5.45
CA ALA A 209 -16.59 -7.60 -3.99
C ALA A 209 -16.22 -8.85 -3.18
N ASP A 210 -16.60 -10.03 -3.68
CA ASP A 210 -16.43 -11.36 -3.09
C ASP A 210 -15.47 -12.27 -3.88
N HIS A 211 -14.85 -11.80 -4.98
CA HIS A 211 -14.03 -12.60 -5.87
C HIS A 211 -12.65 -11.97 -6.09
N PHE A 212 -11.61 -12.71 -5.73
CA PHE A 212 -10.22 -12.32 -5.83
C PHE A 212 -9.45 -13.29 -6.72
N VAL A 213 -8.38 -12.82 -7.35
CA VAL A 213 -7.54 -13.64 -8.24
C VAL A 213 -6.11 -13.58 -7.72
N HIS A 214 -5.57 -14.75 -7.37
CA HIS A 214 -4.17 -14.93 -6.99
C HIS A 214 -3.35 -15.12 -8.27
N ALA A 215 -2.92 -14.00 -8.85
CA ALA A 215 -2.26 -13.94 -10.15
C ALA A 215 -0.75 -14.24 -10.11
N GLY A 216 -0.12 -14.16 -8.93
CA GLY A 216 1.31 -14.43 -8.78
C GLY A 216 1.64 -15.08 -7.45
N VAL A 217 2.28 -16.25 -7.48
CA VAL A 217 2.82 -16.90 -6.29
C VAL A 217 4.09 -16.17 -5.86
N GLY A 218 4.15 -15.81 -4.57
CA GLY A 218 5.30 -15.16 -3.98
C GLY A 218 5.62 -15.78 -2.62
N HIS A 219 6.13 -14.94 -1.72
CA HIS A 219 6.46 -15.30 -0.35
C HIS A 219 5.75 -14.35 0.63
N LEU A 220 5.34 -14.89 1.77
CA LEU A 220 4.95 -14.13 2.95
C LEU A 220 6.13 -14.11 3.93
N GLN A 221 6.89 -13.02 3.94
CA GLN A 221 8.03 -12.84 4.85
C GLN A 221 7.58 -12.04 6.06
N PHE A 222 7.94 -12.47 7.26
CA PHE A 222 7.56 -11.77 8.49
C PHE A 222 8.61 -11.88 9.58
N GLY A 223 8.55 -10.96 10.53
CA GLY A 223 9.37 -10.93 11.74
C GLY A 223 8.57 -10.41 12.91
N VAL A 224 9.05 -10.69 14.11
CA VAL A 224 8.30 -10.51 15.36
C VAL A 224 8.91 -9.36 16.14
N VAL A 225 8.05 -8.47 16.64
CA VAL A 225 8.38 -7.43 17.62
C VAL A 225 7.60 -7.76 18.88
N PRO A 226 8.19 -8.53 19.82
CA PRO A 226 7.50 -8.94 21.04
C PRO A 226 7.28 -7.73 21.96
N ASN A 227 6.18 -7.76 22.73
CA ASN A 227 5.98 -6.81 23.83
C ASN A 227 6.80 -7.18 25.07
N ARG A 228 6.85 -6.28 26.05
CA ARG A 228 7.60 -6.48 27.30
C ARG A 228 7.22 -7.76 28.03
N SER A 229 5.92 -7.98 28.24
CA SER A 229 5.41 -9.20 28.89
C SER A 229 5.85 -10.50 28.20
N THR A 230 5.86 -10.51 26.86
CA THR A 230 6.33 -11.66 26.07
C THR A 230 7.83 -11.84 26.23
N LEU A 231 8.62 -10.76 26.17
CA LEU A 231 10.08 -10.83 26.37
C LEU A 231 10.42 -11.39 27.76
N SER A 232 9.76 -10.89 28.82
CA SER A 232 9.93 -11.42 30.18
C SER A 232 9.54 -12.89 30.26
N SER A 233 8.45 -13.30 29.60
CA SER A 233 8.03 -14.70 29.55
C SER A 233 9.06 -15.59 28.85
N ILE A 234 9.62 -15.15 27.71
CA ILE A 234 10.69 -15.87 27.01
C ILE A 234 11.90 -15.99 27.93
N GLN A 235 12.34 -14.90 28.55
CA GLN A 235 13.51 -14.88 29.43
C GLN A 235 13.36 -15.82 30.63
N SER A 236 12.15 -15.96 31.19
CA SER A 236 11.89 -16.90 32.29
C SER A 236 11.80 -18.37 31.87
N HIS A 237 11.40 -18.65 30.62
CA HIS A 237 11.15 -20.02 30.14
C HIS A 237 12.24 -20.57 29.20
N TRP A 238 13.20 -19.74 28.78
CA TRP A 238 14.31 -20.16 27.92
C TRP A 238 15.44 -20.73 28.79
N PRO A 239 15.68 -22.05 28.76
CA PRO A 239 16.64 -22.70 29.64
C PRO A 239 18.11 -22.47 29.23
N ASP A 240 18.34 -22.14 27.96
CA ASP A 240 19.66 -21.82 27.42
C ASP A 240 20.04 -20.35 27.69
N GLU A 241 21.27 -19.95 27.36
CA GLU A 241 21.66 -18.55 27.51
C GLU A 241 20.69 -17.62 26.77
N PRO A 242 20.15 -16.56 27.42
CA PRO A 242 19.23 -15.61 26.77
C PRO A 242 19.76 -15.00 25.47
N SER A 243 21.09 -14.88 25.35
CA SER A 243 21.82 -14.43 24.16
C SER A 243 21.62 -15.32 22.92
N SER A 244 21.25 -16.59 23.12
CA SER A 244 21.04 -17.58 22.04
C SER A 244 19.66 -17.49 21.40
N ASN A 245 18.68 -16.88 22.07
CA ASN A 245 17.33 -16.75 21.52
C ASN A 245 17.28 -15.58 20.53
N PRO A 246 16.91 -15.80 19.25
CA PRO A 246 16.91 -14.76 18.21
C PRO A 246 15.86 -13.65 18.43
N LEU A 247 14.91 -13.84 19.35
CA LEU A 247 13.95 -12.80 19.75
C LEU A 247 14.46 -11.93 20.89
N LEU A 248 15.36 -12.44 21.73
CA LEU A 248 16.03 -11.68 22.78
C LEU A 248 17.31 -11.01 22.27
N ASN A 249 17.99 -11.65 21.32
CA ASN A 249 19.19 -11.15 20.68
C ASN A 249 18.99 -11.01 19.16
N PRO A 250 18.70 -9.79 18.67
CA PRO A 250 18.55 -9.53 17.24
C PRO A 250 19.81 -9.81 16.40
N ARG A 251 20.99 -9.91 17.04
CA ARG A 251 22.26 -10.23 16.39
C ARG A 251 22.54 -11.73 16.32
N ALA A 252 21.66 -12.57 16.89
CA ALA A 252 21.81 -14.01 16.79
C ALA A 252 21.80 -14.44 15.31
N LEU A 253 22.75 -15.31 14.94
CA LEU A 253 22.85 -15.85 13.57
C LEU A 253 21.90 -17.02 13.32
N ILE A 254 21.06 -17.37 14.30
CA ILE A 254 20.14 -18.49 14.26
C ILE A 254 18.78 -18.00 13.73
N ALA A 255 18.21 -18.75 12.80
CA ALA A 255 16.87 -18.46 12.30
C ALA A 255 15.82 -18.72 13.39
N PRO A 256 14.84 -17.82 13.57
CA PRO A 256 13.81 -18.00 14.57
C PRO A 256 12.86 -19.15 14.22
N THR A 257 12.41 -19.86 15.25
CA THR A 257 11.50 -21.01 15.16
C THR A 257 10.51 -20.97 16.31
N LEU A 258 9.43 -21.76 16.23
CA LEU A 258 8.40 -21.83 17.28
C LEU A 258 8.93 -22.30 18.63
N GLN A 259 10.06 -23.02 18.67
CA GLN A 259 10.67 -23.47 19.92
C GLN A 259 11.13 -22.29 20.77
N HIS A 260 11.50 -21.17 20.15
CA HIS A 260 11.96 -19.95 20.81
C HIS A 260 10.85 -19.17 21.55
N LEU A 261 9.62 -19.68 21.57
CA LEU A 261 8.46 -19.01 22.14
C LEU A 261 7.66 -19.91 23.09
N PRO A 262 7.11 -19.35 24.18
CA PRO A 262 6.15 -20.06 25.04
C PRO A 262 4.90 -20.49 24.24
N THR A 263 4.54 -21.78 24.35
CA THR A 263 3.43 -22.40 23.59
C THR A 263 2.05 -21.87 23.96
N SER A 264 1.89 -21.33 25.17
CA SER A 264 0.62 -20.80 25.70
C SER A 264 0.26 -19.40 25.19
N SER A 265 1.10 -18.76 24.37
CA SER A 265 0.89 -17.39 23.90
C SER A 265 0.06 -17.31 22.61
N SER A 266 -0.73 -16.25 22.46
CA SER A 266 -1.41 -15.94 21.19
C SER A 266 -0.41 -15.73 20.04
N LEU A 267 0.79 -15.25 20.37
CA LEU A 267 1.90 -15.06 19.45
C LEU A 267 2.35 -16.39 18.86
N HIS A 268 2.59 -17.39 19.70
CA HIS A 268 2.95 -18.75 19.27
C HIS A 268 1.86 -19.34 18.37
N ALA A 269 0.58 -19.27 18.78
CA ALA A 269 -0.53 -19.77 17.97
C ALA A 269 -0.66 -19.04 16.61
N THR A 270 -0.39 -17.73 16.57
CA THR A 270 -0.43 -16.94 15.34
C THR A 270 0.71 -17.31 14.40
N LEU A 271 1.93 -17.48 14.92
CA LEU A 271 3.10 -17.89 14.13
C LEU A 271 2.95 -19.32 13.61
N ASP A 272 2.45 -20.25 14.42
CA ASP A 272 2.17 -21.61 14.00
C ASP A 272 1.19 -21.65 12.83
N LEU A 273 0.10 -20.85 12.89
CA LEU A 273 -0.81 -20.73 11.76
C LEU A 273 -0.12 -20.18 10.51
N LEU A 274 0.65 -19.09 10.63
CA LEU A 274 1.35 -18.48 9.50
C LEU A 274 2.29 -19.51 8.84
N LEU A 275 3.08 -20.22 9.64
CA LEU A 275 4.04 -21.22 9.17
C LEU A 275 3.38 -22.46 8.54
N ARG A 276 2.23 -22.90 9.06
CA ARG A 276 1.45 -24.02 8.49
C ARG A 276 0.71 -23.64 7.22
N THR A 277 0.60 -22.36 6.88
CA THR A 277 -0.05 -21.87 5.66
C THR A 277 0.92 -21.93 4.48
N THR A 278 1.34 -23.14 4.11
CA THR A 278 2.44 -23.38 3.14
C THR A 278 2.15 -22.86 1.73
N ASN A 279 0.89 -22.69 1.34
CA ASN A 279 0.50 -22.10 0.05
C ASN A 279 0.86 -20.60 -0.07
N LEU A 280 1.32 -19.97 1.01
CA LEU A 280 1.84 -18.60 1.04
C LEU A 280 3.36 -18.52 1.15
N ASN A 281 4.06 -19.66 1.07
CA ASN A 281 5.52 -19.77 1.24
C ASN A 281 6.04 -18.90 2.42
N PRO A 282 5.54 -19.15 3.64
CA PRO A 282 5.84 -18.32 4.80
C PRO A 282 7.31 -18.41 5.18
N LEU A 283 7.94 -17.28 5.47
CA LEU A 283 9.32 -17.20 5.92
C LEU A 283 9.43 -16.29 7.15
N TRP A 284 9.75 -16.89 8.29
CA TRP A 284 10.06 -16.13 9.51
C TRP A 284 11.53 -15.71 9.48
N LEU A 285 11.75 -14.40 9.38
CA LEU A 285 13.07 -13.77 9.36
C LEU A 285 13.40 -13.13 10.71
N PRO A 286 14.68 -13.12 11.12
CA PRO A 286 15.17 -12.15 12.10
C PRO A 286 14.82 -10.72 11.68
N LEU A 287 14.52 -9.83 12.65
CA LEU A 287 14.10 -8.46 12.36
C LEU A 287 15.06 -7.69 11.44
N PRO A 288 16.39 -7.75 11.58
CA PRO A 288 17.30 -7.06 10.66
C PRO A 288 17.16 -7.54 9.21
N GLN A 289 16.97 -8.85 9.01
CA GLN A 289 16.78 -9.42 7.68
C GLN A 289 15.41 -9.07 7.08
N LEU A 290 14.36 -9.05 7.92
CA LEU A 290 13.05 -8.55 7.50
C LEU A 290 13.14 -7.09 7.07
N GLN A 291 13.83 -6.24 7.83
CA GLN A 291 13.98 -4.82 7.52
C GLN A 291 14.68 -4.63 6.17
N ILE A 292 15.74 -5.39 5.89
CA ILE A 292 16.38 -5.40 4.56
C ILE A 292 15.37 -5.77 3.48
N ALA A 293 14.59 -6.85 3.65
CA ALA A 293 13.59 -7.27 2.67
C ALA A 293 12.49 -6.21 2.45
N GLN A 294 12.04 -5.55 3.53
CA GLN A 294 11.07 -4.45 3.45
C GLN A 294 11.63 -3.23 2.71
N LEU A 295 12.87 -2.83 2.98
CA LEU A 295 13.54 -1.71 2.29
C LEU A 295 13.76 -2.01 0.81
N GLN A 296 14.15 -3.23 0.44
CA GLN A 296 14.25 -3.65 -0.96
C GLN A 296 12.90 -3.50 -1.67
N LYS A 297 11.82 -4.02 -1.08
CA LYS A 297 10.47 -3.89 -1.65
C LYS A 297 10.02 -2.43 -1.70
N LEU A 298 10.37 -1.63 -0.69
CA LEU A 298 10.05 -0.21 -0.63
C LEU A 298 10.66 0.54 -1.81
N ALA A 299 11.95 0.34 -2.10
CA ALA A 299 12.63 0.94 -3.25
C ALA A 299 11.96 0.55 -4.58
N VAL A 300 11.61 -0.73 -4.75
CA VAL A 300 10.86 -1.19 -5.93
C VAL A 300 9.55 -0.42 -6.07
N ASN A 301 8.78 -0.30 -4.99
CA ASN A 301 7.51 0.43 -5.00
C ASN A 301 7.72 1.94 -5.27
N CYS A 302 8.79 2.55 -4.76
CA CYS A 302 9.09 3.97 -5.00
C CYS A 302 9.23 4.29 -6.49
N ALA A 303 9.89 3.39 -7.25
CA ALA A 303 10.06 3.54 -8.69
C ALA A 303 8.85 3.02 -9.47
N VAL A 304 8.58 1.71 -9.40
CA VAL A 304 7.64 1.02 -10.30
C VAL A 304 6.21 1.51 -10.10
N ASN A 305 5.74 1.62 -8.86
CA ASN A 305 4.36 2.04 -8.60
C ASN A 305 4.15 3.51 -8.98
N SER A 306 5.13 4.37 -8.73
CA SER A 306 5.05 5.79 -9.09
C SER A 306 5.06 5.99 -10.59
N LEU A 307 6.01 5.38 -11.31
CA LEU A 307 6.14 5.52 -12.76
C LEU A 307 4.90 5.00 -13.50
N THR A 308 4.43 3.80 -13.16
CA THR A 308 3.22 3.23 -13.77
C THR A 308 1.97 4.03 -13.44
N ALA A 309 1.84 4.55 -12.21
CA ALA A 309 0.74 5.42 -11.83
C ALA A 309 0.75 6.74 -12.60
N ILE A 310 1.92 7.37 -12.78
CA ILE A 310 2.05 8.63 -13.53
C ILE A 310 1.73 8.42 -15.00
N VAL A 311 2.37 7.44 -15.65
CA VAL A 311 2.24 7.20 -17.08
C VAL A 311 0.89 6.54 -17.43
N GLY A 312 0.30 5.77 -16.52
CA GLY A 312 -0.97 5.06 -16.73
C GLY A 312 -0.81 3.80 -17.57
N VAL A 313 0.17 2.96 -17.23
CA VAL A 313 0.51 1.74 -17.97
C VAL A 313 0.75 0.56 -17.04
N HIS A 314 0.59 -0.67 -17.56
CA HIS A 314 1.04 -1.89 -16.89
C HIS A 314 2.56 -1.88 -16.65
N ASN A 315 3.04 -2.65 -15.67
CA ASN A 315 4.46 -2.68 -15.30
C ASN A 315 5.37 -3.00 -16.50
N GLY A 316 4.96 -3.95 -17.35
CA GLY A 316 5.73 -4.39 -18.51
C GLY A 316 5.91 -3.34 -19.60
N ALA A 317 5.07 -2.30 -19.65
CA ALA A 317 5.23 -1.21 -20.61
C ALA A 317 6.47 -0.33 -20.33
N LEU A 318 7.07 -0.46 -19.13
CA LEU A 318 8.34 0.18 -18.82
C LEU A 318 9.54 -0.53 -19.48
N VAL A 319 9.37 -1.79 -19.92
CA VAL A 319 10.42 -2.56 -20.57
C VAL A 319 10.85 -1.89 -21.88
N GLY A 320 12.16 -1.77 -22.08
CA GLY A 320 12.74 -1.15 -23.28
C GLY A 320 12.77 0.38 -23.26
N SER A 321 12.08 1.03 -22.31
CA SER A 321 12.16 2.48 -22.15
C SER A 321 13.48 2.88 -21.46
N ARG A 322 14.38 3.53 -22.20
CA ARG A 322 15.62 4.09 -21.66
C ARG A 322 15.34 5.07 -20.52
N ALA A 323 14.35 5.97 -20.71
CA ALA A 323 13.96 6.94 -19.69
C ALA A 323 13.44 6.26 -18.41
N ALA A 324 12.65 5.18 -18.52
CA ALA A 324 12.17 4.45 -17.35
C ALA A 324 13.33 3.78 -16.59
N LYS A 325 14.28 3.18 -17.32
CA LYS A 325 15.47 2.55 -16.73
C LYS A 325 16.37 3.58 -16.03
N ASP A 326 16.58 4.74 -16.65
CA ASP A 326 17.39 5.82 -16.08
C ASP A 326 16.72 6.37 -14.80
N MET A 327 15.40 6.61 -14.81
CA MET A 327 14.65 6.98 -13.60
C MET A 327 14.72 5.90 -12.50
N CYS A 328 14.65 4.61 -12.84
CA CYS A 328 14.80 3.53 -11.86
C CYS A 328 16.21 3.52 -11.23
N ARG A 329 17.25 3.81 -12.02
CA ARG A 329 18.63 3.90 -11.52
C ARG A 329 18.77 5.05 -10.52
N GLU A 330 18.26 6.23 -10.86
CA GLU A 330 18.31 7.38 -9.96
C GLU A 330 17.53 7.14 -8.66
N VAL A 331 16.33 6.54 -8.73
CA VAL A 331 15.59 6.14 -7.52
C VAL A 331 16.37 5.10 -6.71
N ALA A 332 17.04 4.14 -7.36
CA ALA A 332 17.88 3.16 -6.67
C ALA A 332 19.07 3.81 -5.95
N SER A 333 19.66 4.86 -6.55
CA SER A 333 20.76 5.63 -5.96
C SER A 333 20.31 6.44 -4.73
N GLU A 334 19.20 7.17 -4.83
CA GLU A 334 18.61 7.90 -3.71
C GLU A 334 18.23 6.95 -2.57
N CYS A 335 17.54 5.84 -2.88
CA CYS A 335 17.19 4.82 -1.88
C CYS A 335 18.44 4.21 -1.23
N SER A 336 19.43 3.78 -2.01
CA SER A 336 20.66 3.17 -1.47
C SER A 336 21.38 4.09 -0.50
N SER A 337 21.48 5.39 -0.84
CA SER A 337 22.12 6.39 0.02
C SER A 337 21.37 6.59 1.34
N VAL A 338 20.05 6.76 1.29
CA VAL A 338 19.20 6.90 2.48
C VAL A 338 19.24 5.64 3.35
N PHE A 339 19.20 4.45 2.72
CA PHE A 339 19.21 3.19 3.43
C PHE A 339 20.56 2.89 4.09
N ALA A 340 21.67 3.31 3.48
CA ALA A 340 22.99 3.16 4.08
C ALA A 340 23.10 3.94 5.39
N ALA A 341 22.62 5.20 5.41
CA ALA A 341 22.56 5.99 6.64
C ALA A 341 21.60 5.38 7.68
N HIS A 342 20.46 4.85 7.24
CA HIS A 342 19.47 4.25 8.13
C HIS A 342 19.93 2.95 8.79
N VAL A 343 20.55 2.05 8.02
CA VAL A 343 20.92 0.71 8.49
C VAL A 343 22.27 0.71 9.23
N MET A 344 23.23 1.55 8.82
CA MET A 344 24.57 1.53 9.41
C MET A 344 24.74 2.45 10.62
N GLY A 345 23.77 3.31 10.95
CA GLY A 345 23.82 4.25 12.10
C GLY A 345 24.89 5.37 11.97
N PRO A 346 25.10 6.20 13.01
CA PRO A 346 26.25 7.10 13.12
C PRO A 346 27.57 6.31 13.33
N THR A 347 28.74 6.90 13.06
CA THR A 347 30.03 6.34 13.51
C THR A 347 30.15 6.49 15.04
N GLU A 348 30.70 5.48 15.71
CA GLU A 348 31.12 5.59 17.12
C GLU A 348 32.14 6.75 17.31
N ASP A 349 32.87 7.13 16.27
CA ASP A 349 33.80 8.28 16.24
C ASP A 349 33.11 9.67 16.32
N GLY A 350 31.77 9.72 16.44
CA GLY A 350 30.99 10.97 16.44
C GLY A 350 30.58 11.49 17.82
N GLU A 351 30.79 10.73 18.90
CA GLU A 351 30.38 11.16 20.24
C GLU A 351 31.38 12.14 20.88
N GLU A 352 32.67 12.10 20.51
CA GLU A 352 33.70 12.96 21.13
C GLU A 352 33.66 14.41 20.62
N GLU A 353 33.26 14.66 19.37
CA GLU A 353 33.34 16.00 18.76
C GLU A 353 32.20 16.94 19.18
N GLN A 354 31.07 16.38 19.66
CA GLN A 354 29.94 17.18 20.18
C GLN A 354 29.98 17.38 21.70
N ALA A 355 30.70 16.54 22.45
CA ALA A 355 30.91 16.74 23.88
C ALA A 355 31.94 17.83 24.20
N SER A 356 32.94 18.04 23.33
CA SER A 356 33.99 19.06 23.52
C SER A 356 33.52 20.50 23.27
N ALA A 357 32.39 20.71 22.59
CA ALA A 357 31.91 22.05 22.23
C ALA A 357 31.08 22.73 23.34
N LEU A 358 30.89 22.08 24.49
CA LEU A 358 30.08 22.57 25.62
C LEU A 358 30.90 22.88 26.88
N SER A 359 32.22 22.93 26.79
CA SER A 359 33.10 23.19 27.94
C SER A 359 34.19 24.21 27.65
N ASP A 360 33.82 25.45 27.31
CA ASP A 360 34.57 26.65 27.75
C ASP A 360 33.80 27.96 27.49
N PRO A 361 33.31 28.69 28.52
CA PRO A 361 32.68 30.00 28.33
C PRO A 361 33.67 31.18 28.28
N ALA A 362 34.99 30.93 28.28
CA ALA A 362 35.98 31.96 28.57
C ALA A 362 37.13 32.05 27.54
N SER A 363 36.82 32.26 26.25
CA SER A 363 37.77 32.92 25.33
C SER A 363 37.10 33.34 24.01
N ALA A 364 36.24 34.37 24.09
CA ALA A 364 35.80 35.08 22.90
C ALA A 364 36.89 36.08 22.46
N SER A 365 37.77 35.66 21.56
CA SER A 365 38.50 36.58 20.68
C SER A 365 38.10 36.30 19.24
N TYR A 366 37.41 37.27 18.65
CA TYR A 366 37.07 37.32 17.23
C TYR A 366 38.35 37.31 16.39
N ASP A 367 38.51 36.30 15.54
CA ASP A 367 39.31 36.42 14.32
C ASP A 367 38.51 35.83 13.15
N ASP A 368 38.20 36.72 12.22
CA ASP A 368 37.40 36.55 11.02
C ASP A 368 38.37 36.53 9.84
N SER A 369 38.73 35.33 9.35
CA SER A 369 39.22 35.10 7.97
C SER A 369 39.85 33.71 7.76
N THR A 370 39.07 32.63 7.81
CA THR A 370 39.37 31.43 7.00
C THR A 370 38.07 30.75 6.57
N PRO A 371 37.81 30.51 5.27
CA PRO A 371 36.68 29.71 4.85
C PRO A 371 36.98 28.26 5.23
N THR A 372 36.40 27.78 6.32
CA THR A 372 36.43 26.37 6.70
C THR A 372 35.77 25.58 5.57
N THR A 373 36.60 24.97 4.73
CA THR A 373 36.13 24.08 3.67
C THR A 373 35.64 22.82 4.37
N ILE A 374 34.33 22.75 4.60
CA ILE A 374 33.66 21.53 5.05
C ILE A 374 33.86 20.51 3.94
N HIS A 375 34.87 19.65 4.05
CA HIS A 375 34.99 18.50 3.18
C HIS A 375 33.75 17.63 3.42
N PRO A 376 32.89 17.40 2.41
CA PRO A 376 31.76 16.49 2.57
C PRO A 376 32.33 15.10 2.85
N ARG A 377 32.05 14.56 4.05
CA ARG A 377 32.37 13.16 4.36
C ARG A 377 31.78 12.29 3.24
N PRO A 378 32.53 11.31 2.70
CA PRO A 378 31.98 10.42 1.68
C PRO A 378 30.71 9.77 2.21
N ALA A 379 29.61 9.92 1.47
CA ALA A 379 28.35 9.30 1.83
C ALA A 379 28.56 7.79 2.01
N ARG A 380 28.08 7.22 3.13
CA ARG A 380 28.17 5.78 3.35
C ARG A 380 27.47 5.07 2.20
N THR A 381 28.14 4.08 1.62
CA THR A 381 27.60 3.27 0.53
C THR A 381 27.67 1.81 0.90
N PHE A 382 26.73 1.02 0.39
CA PHE A 382 26.79 -0.42 0.53
C PHE A 382 27.83 -1.02 -0.42
N ALA A 383 28.44 -2.13 -0.03
CA ALA A 383 29.20 -2.97 -0.95
C ALA A 383 28.33 -3.37 -2.15
N HIS A 384 28.95 -3.53 -3.33
CA HIS A 384 28.23 -3.76 -4.59
C HIS A 384 27.26 -4.95 -4.53
N ASN A 385 27.64 -6.03 -3.84
CA ASN A 385 26.87 -7.26 -3.65
C ASN A 385 25.82 -7.19 -2.53
N HIS A 386 25.75 -6.10 -1.77
CA HIS A 386 24.76 -5.95 -0.72
C HIS A 386 23.35 -5.82 -1.30
N ALA A 387 22.38 -6.39 -0.60
CA ALA A 387 20.96 -6.40 -0.98
C ALA A 387 20.37 -4.99 -1.25
N LEU A 388 20.87 -3.97 -0.54
CA LEU A 388 20.42 -2.58 -0.61
C LEU A 388 21.35 -1.66 -1.42
N SER A 389 22.36 -2.20 -2.10
CA SER A 389 23.19 -1.39 -3.00
C SER A 389 22.37 -0.86 -4.18
N GLU A 390 22.76 0.28 -4.75
CA GLU A 390 22.14 0.84 -5.96
C GLU A 390 21.98 -0.23 -7.05
N HIS A 391 23.04 -1.02 -7.27
CA HIS A 391 23.04 -2.09 -8.27
C HIS A 391 21.97 -3.16 -7.98
N SER A 392 21.94 -3.69 -6.76
CA SER A 392 20.99 -4.72 -6.35
C SER A 392 19.55 -4.22 -6.38
N LEU A 393 19.31 -2.96 -5.96
CA LEU A 393 17.99 -2.34 -5.99
C LEU A 393 17.49 -2.15 -7.43
N LEU A 394 18.35 -1.66 -8.33
CA LEU A 394 18.01 -1.54 -9.75
C LEU A 394 17.70 -2.91 -10.37
N GLN A 395 18.51 -3.93 -10.06
CA GLN A 395 18.23 -5.30 -10.51
C GLN A 395 16.89 -5.81 -9.97
N ALA A 396 16.58 -5.56 -8.70
CA ALA A 396 15.31 -5.95 -8.10
C ALA A 396 14.12 -5.26 -8.79
N MET A 397 14.22 -3.96 -9.09
CA MET A 397 13.21 -3.22 -9.85
C MET A 397 12.97 -3.84 -11.23
N MET A 398 14.05 -4.13 -11.97
CA MET A 398 13.94 -4.74 -13.30
C MET A 398 13.30 -6.13 -13.23
N LYS A 399 13.75 -6.97 -12.28
CA LYS A 399 13.16 -8.31 -12.05
C LYS A 399 11.66 -8.23 -11.80
N VAL A 400 11.22 -7.29 -10.97
CA VAL A 400 9.79 -7.10 -10.68
C VAL A 400 9.03 -6.62 -11.91
N ILE A 401 9.56 -5.65 -12.66
CA ILE A 401 8.95 -5.17 -13.92
C ILE A 401 8.71 -6.34 -14.89
N PHE A 402 9.70 -7.21 -15.09
CA PHE A 402 9.57 -8.37 -15.98
C PHE A 402 8.59 -9.41 -15.42
N ALA A 403 8.75 -9.82 -14.16
CA ALA A 403 7.95 -10.85 -13.52
C ALA A 403 6.46 -10.47 -13.38
N THR A 404 6.16 -9.17 -13.35
CA THR A 404 4.80 -8.64 -13.20
C THR A 404 4.34 -7.85 -14.43
N SER A 405 4.90 -8.14 -15.60
CA SER A 405 4.74 -7.34 -16.82
C SER A 405 3.29 -7.09 -17.25
N THR A 406 2.39 -8.03 -17.00
CA THR A 406 0.95 -7.92 -17.33
C THR A 406 0.13 -7.24 -16.23
N ASN A 407 0.72 -6.97 -15.07
CA ASN A 407 0.01 -6.43 -13.92
C ASN A 407 -0.02 -4.90 -13.95
N ILE A 408 -1.08 -4.32 -13.39
CA ILE A 408 -1.08 -2.92 -12.93
C ILE A 408 -0.51 -2.85 -11.50
N SER A 409 0.21 -1.77 -11.21
CA SER A 409 0.66 -1.50 -9.84
C SER A 409 -0.51 -1.18 -8.92
N SER A 410 -0.34 -1.42 -7.61
CA SER A 410 -1.38 -1.10 -6.63
C SER A 410 -1.73 0.40 -6.63
N THR A 411 -0.74 1.28 -6.80
CA THR A 411 -0.98 2.73 -6.88
C THR A 411 -1.80 3.10 -8.12
N LEU A 412 -1.54 2.49 -9.29
CA LEU A 412 -2.37 2.73 -10.47
C LEU A 412 -3.80 2.22 -10.28
N ALA A 413 -3.96 1.00 -9.75
CA ALA A 413 -5.26 0.43 -9.43
C ALA A 413 -6.06 1.32 -8.46
N ASP A 414 -5.37 1.96 -7.51
CA ASP A 414 -5.98 2.88 -6.56
C ASP A 414 -6.50 4.15 -7.23
N LEU A 415 -5.74 4.70 -8.19
CA LEU A 415 -6.14 5.88 -8.97
C LEU A 415 -7.30 5.55 -9.91
N GLU A 416 -7.31 4.38 -10.54
CA GLU A 416 -8.41 3.93 -11.41
C GLU A 416 -9.71 3.67 -10.65
N ALA A 417 -9.61 3.33 -9.36
CA ALA A 417 -10.76 3.12 -8.49
C ALA A 417 -11.36 4.42 -7.90
N ILE A 418 -10.86 5.59 -8.30
CA ILE A 418 -11.39 6.88 -7.86
C ILE A 418 -12.57 7.27 -8.74
N GLU A 419 -13.75 7.41 -8.12
CA GLU A 419 -14.90 8.02 -8.76
C GLU A 419 -14.78 9.55 -8.68
N PRO A 420 -14.77 10.26 -9.83
CA PRO A 420 -14.70 11.71 -9.84
C PRO A 420 -15.90 12.36 -9.16
N ILE A 421 -15.71 13.53 -8.56
CA ILE A 421 -16.82 14.33 -8.04
C ILE A 421 -17.61 14.89 -9.23
N GLN A 422 -18.81 14.33 -9.46
CA GLN A 422 -19.67 14.71 -10.56
C GLN A 422 -20.29 16.12 -10.39
N ASP A 423 -20.36 16.63 -9.16
CA ASP A 423 -21.02 17.89 -8.82
C ASP A 423 -20.09 18.82 -8.02
N LEU A 424 -19.20 19.53 -8.72
CA LEU A 424 -18.29 20.53 -8.13
C LEU A 424 -19.04 21.65 -7.40
N ALA A 425 -20.33 21.89 -7.72
CA ALA A 425 -21.17 22.92 -7.10
C ALA A 425 -21.57 22.58 -5.65
N ARG A 426 -21.48 21.30 -5.23
CA ARG A 426 -21.69 20.87 -3.85
C ARG A 426 -20.46 21.07 -2.94
N ILE A 427 -19.31 21.43 -3.51
CA ILE A 427 -18.18 21.92 -2.72
C ILE A 427 -18.50 23.37 -2.37
N ASP A 428 -19.25 23.52 -1.28
CA ASP A 428 -19.67 24.78 -0.65
C ASP A 428 -18.66 25.93 -0.87
N PRO A 429 -18.97 26.91 -1.74
CA PRO A 429 -18.16 28.09 -1.97
C PRO A 429 -18.56 29.21 -1.00
N ARG A 430 -18.98 28.91 0.24
CA ARG A 430 -19.19 29.94 1.24
C ARG A 430 -17.93 30.80 1.37
N PRO A 431 -18.03 32.13 1.16
CA PRO A 431 -16.93 33.04 1.45
C PRO A 431 -16.56 32.88 2.93
N LEU A 432 -15.26 32.82 3.21
CA LEU A 432 -14.75 32.92 4.57
C LEU A 432 -15.33 34.18 5.23
N PRO A 433 -15.69 34.14 6.53
CA PRO A 433 -15.86 35.37 7.30
C PRO A 433 -14.61 36.24 7.08
N THR A 434 -14.83 37.47 6.65
CA THR A 434 -13.82 38.44 6.26
C THR A 434 -12.62 38.45 7.22
N GLY A 435 -11.45 37.97 6.77
CA GLY A 435 -10.19 38.15 7.52
C GLY A 435 -9.12 37.06 7.37
N GLU A 436 -9.44 35.81 7.03
CA GLU A 436 -8.43 34.74 6.95
C GLU A 436 -7.91 34.50 5.52
N LYS A 437 -6.60 34.67 5.31
CA LYS A 437 -5.92 34.31 4.05
C LYS A 437 -5.95 32.79 3.86
N ALA A 438 -6.49 32.32 2.73
CA ALA A 438 -6.49 30.91 2.36
C ALA A 438 -5.06 30.43 2.05
N GLY A 439 -4.41 29.73 2.98
CA GLY A 439 -3.15 29.06 2.74
C GLY A 439 -3.33 27.75 1.92
N PRO A 440 -2.36 27.36 1.09
CA PRO A 440 -2.40 26.13 0.26
C PRO A 440 -2.54 24.83 1.07
N ALA A 441 -2.39 24.87 2.40
CA ALA A 441 -2.55 23.73 3.29
C ALA A 441 -4.01 23.24 3.48
N ARG A 442 -5.04 24.07 3.24
CA ARG A 442 -6.44 23.70 3.57
C ARG A 442 -7.19 22.91 2.49
N LEU A 443 -6.72 22.86 1.24
CA LEU A 443 -7.30 21.98 0.20
C LEU A 443 -6.88 20.51 0.38
N ARG A 444 -5.72 20.25 0.98
CA ARG A 444 -5.25 18.90 1.34
C ARG A 444 -6.12 18.21 2.39
N GLY A 445 -6.89 18.96 3.18
CA GLY A 445 -7.65 18.41 4.31
C GLY A 445 -9.01 17.78 3.97
N LYS A 446 -9.52 17.94 2.75
CA LYS A 446 -10.90 17.51 2.40
C LYS A 446 -11.01 16.09 1.82
N PHE A 447 -9.93 15.49 1.34
CA PHE A 447 -9.96 14.15 0.76
C PHE A 447 -8.89 13.25 1.41
N ALA A 448 -9.31 12.15 2.02
CA ALA A 448 -8.37 11.15 2.51
C ALA A 448 -7.63 10.54 1.31
N THR A 449 -6.29 10.53 1.39
CA THR A 449 -5.44 9.92 0.35
C THR A 449 -5.84 8.46 0.17
N ARG A 450 -6.04 8.06 -1.09
CA ARG A 450 -6.42 6.70 -1.47
C ARG A 450 -5.21 5.85 -1.80
N THR A 451 -4.07 6.48 -2.10
CA THR A 451 -2.79 5.84 -2.40
C THR A 451 -1.92 5.68 -1.15
N GLU A 452 -0.97 4.73 -1.18
CA GLU A 452 0.00 4.51 -0.11
C GLU A 452 1.27 5.38 -0.25
N MET A 453 1.20 6.45 -1.07
CA MET A 453 2.39 7.22 -1.50
C MET A 453 3.19 7.82 -0.32
N ASP A 454 2.51 8.24 0.74
CA ASP A 454 3.15 8.76 1.95
C ASP A 454 3.94 7.70 2.73
N TYR A 455 3.53 6.43 2.64
CA TYR A 455 4.18 5.30 3.31
C TYR A 455 5.18 4.58 2.40
N ILE A 456 5.22 4.93 1.11
CA ILE A 456 6.16 4.42 0.12
C ILE A 456 7.26 5.46 -0.08
N ASN A 457 7.07 6.40 -1.02
CA ASN A 457 8.04 7.45 -1.29
C ASN A 457 8.18 8.39 -0.10
N GLY A 458 7.06 8.77 0.52
CA GLY A 458 7.07 9.69 1.66
C GLY A 458 7.87 9.17 2.86
N TYR A 459 7.93 7.86 3.06
CA TYR A 459 8.76 7.23 4.10
C TYR A 459 10.25 7.38 3.77
N VAL A 460 10.66 7.08 2.53
CA VAL A 460 12.06 7.28 2.10
C VAL A 460 12.46 8.75 2.18
N SER A 461 11.59 9.66 1.75
CA SER A 461 11.82 11.10 1.88
C SER A 461 11.93 11.56 3.34
N ALA A 462 11.14 10.98 4.25
CA ALA A 462 11.23 11.27 5.68
C ALA A 462 12.56 10.79 6.27
N LEU A 463 13.03 9.60 5.88
CA LEU A 463 14.38 9.14 6.23
C LEU A 463 15.46 10.03 5.63
N GLY A 464 15.34 10.44 4.36
CA GLY A 464 16.25 11.38 3.71
C GLY A 464 16.38 12.68 4.50
N ARG A 465 15.25 13.28 4.89
CA ARG A 465 15.25 14.46 5.77
C ARG A 465 15.89 14.19 7.14
N LYS A 466 15.60 13.04 7.77
CA LYS A 466 16.18 12.63 9.06
C LYS A 466 17.71 12.52 9.00
N TYR A 467 18.26 12.05 7.88
CA TYR A 467 19.69 11.84 7.69
C TYR A 467 20.37 12.92 6.84
N HIS A 468 19.67 14.01 6.52
CA HIS A 468 20.16 15.10 5.65
C HIS A 468 20.64 14.62 4.26
N ILE A 469 20.00 13.60 3.70
CA ILE A 469 20.27 13.07 2.36
C ILE A 469 19.14 13.52 1.42
N PRO A 470 19.46 14.21 0.30
CA PRO A 470 18.45 14.70 -0.63
C PRO A 470 17.79 13.54 -1.40
N THR A 471 16.47 13.63 -1.57
CA THR A 471 15.64 12.65 -2.31
C THR A 471 14.77 13.30 -3.41
N PRO A 472 15.34 14.16 -4.28
CA PRO A 472 14.56 15.03 -5.17
C PRO A 472 13.69 14.27 -6.18
N LEU A 473 14.18 13.17 -6.76
CA LEU A 473 13.39 12.38 -7.71
C LEU A 473 12.26 11.64 -6.99
N ILE A 474 12.55 11.02 -5.85
CA ILE A 474 11.53 10.33 -5.04
C ILE A 474 10.44 11.31 -4.60
N ASP A 475 10.80 12.52 -4.17
CA ASP A 475 9.88 13.60 -3.80
C ASP A 475 9.05 14.10 -4.99
N GLY A 476 9.69 14.27 -6.15
CA GLY A 476 9.03 14.68 -7.39
C GLY A 476 8.01 13.65 -7.88
N LEU A 477 8.38 12.36 -7.85
CA LEU A 477 7.47 11.25 -8.19
C LEU A 477 6.27 11.21 -7.26
N ALA A 478 6.49 11.30 -5.94
CA ALA A 478 5.43 11.31 -4.95
C ALA A 478 4.46 12.48 -5.16
N THR A 479 5.00 13.68 -5.39
CA THR A 479 4.22 14.89 -5.64
C THR A 479 3.41 14.78 -6.91
N THR A 480 3.97 14.19 -7.97
CA THR A 480 3.28 14.02 -9.26
C THR A 480 2.13 13.02 -9.15
N VAL A 481 2.30 11.93 -8.42
CA VAL A 481 1.18 10.99 -8.18
C VAL A 481 0.06 11.65 -7.39
N LYS A 482 0.39 12.41 -6.34
CA LYS A 482 -0.61 13.16 -5.56
C LYS A 482 -1.34 14.20 -6.41
N LEU A 483 -0.63 14.93 -7.26
CA LEU A 483 -1.23 15.84 -8.22
C LEU A 483 -2.21 15.09 -9.15
N LYS A 484 -1.81 13.93 -9.67
CA LYS A 484 -2.68 13.11 -10.52
C LYS A 484 -3.93 12.64 -9.77
N GLU A 485 -3.78 12.20 -8.52
CA GLU A 485 -4.90 11.84 -7.64
C GLU A 485 -5.88 13.01 -7.48
N GLU A 486 -5.40 14.21 -7.16
CA GLU A 486 -6.22 15.42 -7.05
C GLU A 486 -6.95 15.73 -8.37
N MET A 487 -6.28 15.64 -9.52
CA MET A 487 -6.89 15.90 -10.83
C MET A 487 -7.98 14.89 -11.19
N ILE A 488 -7.86 13.63 -10.76
CA ILE A 488 -8.89 12.60 -10.94
C ILE A 488 -10.09 12.91 -10.04
N VAL A 489 -9.86 13.22 -8.75
CA VAL A 489 -10.93 13.58 -7.80
C VAL A 489 -11.73 14.78 -8.31
N HIS A 490 -11.05 15.79 -8.85
CA HIS A 490 -11.70 16.97 -9.43
C HIS A 490 -12.36 16.72 -10.80
N GLY A 491 -12.26 15.51 -11.36
CA GLY A 491 -12.79 15.16 -12.67
C GLY A 491 -12.14 15.90 -13.84
N ALA A 492 -10.97 16.52 -13.65
CA ALA A 492 -10.30 17.30 -14.69
C ALA A 492 -9.84 16.41 -15.85
N VAL A 493 -9.31 15.23 -15.51
CA VAL A 493 -8.89 14.21 -16.48
C VAL A 493 -10.08 13.71 -17.29
N GLU A 494 -11.20 13.41 -16.61
CA GLU A 494 -12.40 12.86 -17.25
C GLU A 494 -13.04 13.87 -18.20
N ARG A 495 -13.16 15.14 -17.79
CA ARG A 495 -13.68 16.20 -18.68
C ARG A 495 -12.92 16.30 -20.00
N LEU A 496 -11.59 16.23 -19.96
CA LEU A 496 -10.78 16.25 -21.19
C LEU A 496 -11.00 14.99 -22.05
N ARG A 497 -11.14 13.83 -21.41
CA ARG A 497 -11.42 12.56 -22.09
C ARG A 497 -12.80 12.59 -22.78
N THR A 498 -13.84 12.99 -22.06
CA THR A 498 -15.20 13.13 -22.60
C THR A 498 -15.22 14.12 -23.78
N GLN A 499 -14.58 15.28 -23.64
CA GLN A 499 -14.47 16.25 -24.74
C GLN A 499 -13.74 15.69 -25.97
N ALA A 500 -12.71 14.86 -25.77
CA ALA A 500 -12.00 14.20 -26.86
C ALA A 500 -12.86 13.13 -27.55
N GLU A 501 -13.61 12.35 -26.77
CA GLU A 501 -14.55 11.35 -27.28
C GLU A 501 -15.71 11.98 -28.04
N GLU A 502 -16.29 13.09 -27.54
CA GLU A 502 -17.30 13.89 -28.22
C GLU A 502 -16.78 14.44 -29.55
N LYS A 503 -15.58 15.03 -29.56
CA LYS A 503 -14.94 15.50 -30.81
C LYS A 503 -14.72 14.36 -31.80
N LYS A 504 -14.30 13.18 -31.33
CA LYS A 504 -14.12 11.99 -32.17
C LYS A 504 -15.46 11.50 -32.73
N ALA A 505 -16.52 11.49 -31.93
CA ALA A 505 -17.86 11.10 -32.35
C ALA A 505 -18.42 12.08 -33.39
N LEU A 506 -18.25 13.38 -33.18
CA LEU A 506 -18.64 14.43 -34.13
C LEU A 506 -17.92 14.26 -35.48
N PHE A 507 -16.60 14.06 -35.44
CA PHE A 507 -15.80 13.81 -36.63
C PHE A 507 -16.25 12.56 -37.39
N LEU A 508 -16.54 11.47 -36.68
CA LEU A 508 -17.02 10.24 -37.30
C LEU A 508 -18.40 10.45 -37.94
N LYS A 509 -19.31 11.15 -37.27
CA LYS A 509 -20.64 11.50 -37.80
C LYS A 509 -20.54 12.34 -39.06
N GLU A 510 -19.63 13.31 -39.10
CA GLU A 510 -19.41 14.15 -40.28
C GLU A 510 -18.77 13.37 -41.44
N LYS A 511 -17.83 12.46 -41.15
CA LYS A 511 -17.27 11.53 -42.14
C LYS A 511 -18.35 10.65 -42.75
N THR A 512 -19.24 10.07 -41.95
CA THR A 512 -20.34 9.23 -42.43
C THR A 512 -21.32 10.02 -43.28
N ARG A 513 -21.68 11.25 -42.90
CA ARG A 513 -22.53 12.15 -43.69
C ARG A 513 -21.91 12.47 -45.06
N LEU A 514 -20.61 12.76 -45.10
CA LEU A 514 -19.90 13.05 -46.35
C LEU A 514 -19.79 11.81 -47.25
N ALA A 515 -19.69 10.61 -46.67
CA ALA A 515 -19.72 9.35 -47.40
C ALA A 515 -21.12 9.06 -47.99
N SER A 516 -22.20 9.27 -47.22
CA SER A 516 -23.57 9.07 -47.71
C SER A 516 -24.00 10.09 -48.78
N SER A 517 -23.48 11.33 -48.72
CA SER A 517 -23.71 12.34 -49.78
C SER A 517 -22.85 12.14 -51.03
N ALA A 518 -21.87 11.23 -51.02
CA ALA A 518 -21.11 10.89 -52.23
C ALA A 518 -21.82 9.88 -53.12
N ASP A 519 -22.79 9.13 -52.58
CA ASP A 519 -23.53 8.06 -53.26
C ASP A 519 -24.83 8.55 -53.93
N GLN A 520 -25.31 9.74 -53.56
CA GLN A 520 -26.45 10.39 -54.20
C GLN A 520 -25.99 11.57 -55.07
N GLY A 521 -25.74 11.28 -56.35
CA GLY A 521 -25.79 12.22 -57.47
C GLY A 521 -24.85 13.43 -57.40
N ILE A 522 -23.81 13.43 -58.24
CA ILE A 522 -22.82 14.52 -58.43
C ILE A 522 -23.44 15.92 -58.33
N PRO A 523 -23.09 16.72 -57.30
CA PRO A 523 -23.23 18.17 -57.36
C PRO A 523 -21.84 18.83 -57.42
N LYS A 524 -21.75 19.96 -58.12
CA LYS A 524 -20.51 20.71 -58.39
C LYS A 524 -19.63 20.87 -57.13
N LYS A 525 -18.34 20.53 -57.27
CA LYS A 525 -17.31 20.57 -56.20
C LYS A 525 -17.30 21.92 -55.47
N THR A 526 -17.75 21.96 -54.22
CA THR A 526 -17.69 23.15 -53.35
C THR A 526 -16.25 23.41 -52.87
N LYS A 527 -15.92 24.69 -52.61
CA LYS A 527 -14.61 25.17 -52.10
C LYS A 527 -14.09 24.38 -50.89
N GLY A 528 -14.99 23.90 -50.02
CA GLY A 528 -14.65 23.08 -48.85
C GLY A 528 -14.05 21.71 -49.20
N ARG A 529 -14.57 21.03 -50.24
CA ARG A 529 -14.07 19.72 -50.69
C ARG A 529 -12.66 19.82 -51.29
N ARG A 530 -12.37 20.88 -52.05
CA ARG A 530 -11.00 21.16 -52.55
C ARG A 530 -10.01 21.47 -51.42
N ARG A 531 -10.46 22.14 -50.35
CA ARG A 531 -9.62 22.45 -49.18
C ARG A 531 -9.32 21.18 -48.38
N LEU A 532 -10.31 20.30 -48.21
CA LEU A 532 -10.15 18.99 -47.55
C LEU A 532 -9.28 18.03 -48.38
N GLU A 533 -9.45 17.99 -49.70
CA GLU A 533 -8.58 17.21 -50.60
C GLU A 533 -7.13 17.71 -50.54
N LYS A 534 -6.90 19.03 -50.48
CA LYS A 534 -5.55 19.60 -50.25
C LYS A 534 -4.96 19.19 -48.90
N VAL A 535 -5.75 19.22 -47.82
CA VAL A 535 -5.29 18.84 -46.47
C VAL A 535 -4.99 17.35 -46.40
N LEU A 536 -5.82 16.50 -47.00
CA LEU A 536 -5.60 15.05 -47.06
C LEU A 536 -4.41 14.69 -47.94
N ALA A 537 -4.23 15.37 -49.07
CA ALA A 537 -3.05 15.21 -49.91
C ALA A 537 -1.78 15.60 -49.15
N LEU A 538 -1.74 16.78 -48.52
CA LEU A 538 -0.63 17.21 -47.66
C LEU A 538 -0.31 16.21 -46.54
N ARG A 539 -1.34 15.62 -45.93
CA ARG A 539 -1.17 14.63 -44.86
C ARG A 539 -0.65 13.29 -45.38
N GLN A 540 -1.05 12.87 -46.58
CA GLN A 540 -0.48 11.70 -47.26
C GLN A 540 0.98 11.93 -47.64
N THR A 541 1.32 13.11 -48.16
CA THR A 541 2.72 13.46 -48.48
C THR A 541 3.57 13.47 -47.21
N HIS A 542 3.04 14.02 -46.10
CA HIS A 542 3.75 14.03 -44.81
C HIS A 542 3.95 12.61 -44.25
N MET A 543 2.94 11.73 -44.36
CA MET A 543 3.09 10.32 -43.96
C MET A 543 4.10 9.57 -44.85
N GLN A 544 4.20 9.92 -46.13
CA GLN A 544 5.15 9.31 -47.04
C GLN A 544 6.59 9.75 -46.72
N VAL A 545 6.80 11.03 -46.44
CA VAL A 545 8.09 11.57 -45.98
C VAL A 545 8.51 10.95 -44.64
N GLU A 546 7.57 10.75 -43.70
CA GLU A 546 7.85 10.06 -42.43
C GLU A 546 8.25 8.60 -42.65
N ARG A 547 7.59 7.88 -43.56
CA ARG A 547 7.96 6.51 -43.92
C ARG A 547 9.32 6.42 -44.60
N GLU A 548 9.66 7.37 -45.46
CA GLU A 548 10.98 7.46 -46.10
C GLU A 548 12.07 7.74 -45.06
N ARG A 549 11.85 8.68 -44.13
CA ARG A 549 12.76 8.94 -43.00
C ARG A 549 12.94 7.72 -42.10
N GLU A 550 11.89 6.94 -41.88
CA GLU A 550 11.96 5.73 -41.06
C GLU A 550 12.71 4.60 -41.79
N ARG A 551 12.56 4.50 -43.11
CA ARG A 551 13.33 3.60 -43.96
C ARG A 551 14.81 3.98 -44.02
N ASP A 552 15.15 5.26 -44.12
CA ASP A 552 16.53 5.73 -44.10
C ASP A 552 17.20 5.48 -42.75
N LYS A 553 16.48 5.66 -41.63
CA LYS A 553 16.96 5.28 -40.29
C LYS A 553 17.23 3.77 -40.14
N ILE A 554 16.49 2.93 -40.86
CA ILE A 554 16.70 1.47 -40.88
C ILE A 554 17.94 1.13 -41.73
N LEU A 555 18.14 1.81 -42.86
CA LEU A 555 19.32 1.62 -43.72
C LEU A 555 20.60 2.10 -43.04
N ASP A 556 20.58 3.24 -42.34
CA ASP A 556 21.72 3.72 -41.53
C ASP A 556 22.08 2.77 -40.38
N ARG A 557 21.09 2.07 -39.80
CA ARG A 557 21.34 1.04 -38.78
C ARG A 557 21.90 -0.27 -39.33
N GLN A 558 21.68 -0.57 -40.62
CA GLN A 558 22.21 -1.75 -41.28
C GLN A 558 23.59 -1.49 -41.93
N GLY A 559 23.89 -0.25 -42.31
CA GLY A 559 25.19 0.14 -42.86
C GLY A 559 26.34 0.28 -41.85
N GLY A 560 26.04 0.34 -40.54
CA GLY A 560 27.03 0.52 -39.47
C GLY A 560 27.71 -0.75 -38.94
N SER A 561 27.59 -1.89 -39.61
CA SER A 561 28.15 -3.18 -39.12
C SER A 561 28.92 -3.98 -40.19
N GLY A 562 29.73 -3.30 -41.01
CA GLY A 562 30.63 -3.96 -41.94
C GLY A 562 31.86 -3.12 -42.31
N GLY A 563 33.00 -3.43 -41.69
CA GLY A 563 34.33 -2.85 -41.94
C GLY A 563 34.85 -2.13 -40.68
N ASP A 564 35.90 -2.54 -39.98
CA ASP A 564 37.09 -3.28 -40.38
C ASP A 564 37.58 -4.22 -39.26
N TYR A 565 37.88 -5.46 -39.62
CA TYR A 565 38.99 -6.23 -39.07
C TYR A 565 40.00 -6.41 -40.21
N ARG A 566 41.05 -5.61 -40.20
CA ARG A 566 42.39 -5.95 -40.69
C ARG A 566 43.41 -5.49 -39.67
#